data_AF-W2P921-F1
#
_entry.id   AF-W2P921-F1
#
_cell.length_a   1.000
_cell.length_b   1.000
_cell.length_c   1.000
_cell.angle_alpha   90.00
_cell.angle_beta   90.00
_cell.angle_gamma   90.00
#
_symmetry.space_group_name_H-M   'P 1'
#
loop_
_entity.id
_entity.type
_entity.pdbx_description
1 polymer ?
#
loop_
_entity_poly.entity_id
_entity_poly.type
_entity_poly.pdbx_seq_one_letter_code
_entity_poly.pdbx_strand_id
1 'polypeptide(L)'
;MEEKKKMQIAAGTTALDILATGQEIMLRVRGKANLCVDDGGGHLNGETKFVDQPCNPNSPNQIFTYNAMTHQFKSVYKPGMCMDDGGAWNAAGSQAQLWECDPNNQNQWFVMDEDTLMLHNPVKENLCFDDGGGIAPGQTRFVMWFCSDDNPNQHFEVLPRAAMLAERRKKLIDAGFDDDVDLLYSGQSLMLRIRGKENLCVDDGGGHSSGETKFTNQPCDPTSPNQIFRYDSSTHQFKSVNKPGLCMDDGGGWMAAQTTAQLWDCDQNNQNQWFILDDENMMIRNPVKDNLCFDDGGGTTPAETKFWLWTCDVNNPNQHFEIISPASIQVPGIPNPDRIGTKYLDLLKSGQQVLIRSHGKNNLCLDDGGGWTSGETKFVYRPCDPQSMNQLFSYDFNTREFRSVSKPGMCLDDGGGWSAGESTAHLWKCDAGNENQWFELDPDTLMLRRPAKPNLCFDDGGGQEN
;
A
#
# COMPACT_ATOMS: atom_id res chain seq x y z
N MET A 1 -13.71 -22.22 -24.42
CA MET A 1 -13.77 -20.75 -24.23
C MET A 1 -15.00 -20.38 -23.42
N GLU A 2 -16.18 -20.84 -23.82
CA GLU A 2 -17.47 -20.63 -23.13
C GLU A 2 -17.54 -21.25 -21.71
N GLU A 3 -16.89 -22.39 -21.48
CA GLU A 3 -16.84 -23.04 -20.16
C GLU A 3 -15.90 -22.34 -19.17
N LYS A 4 -14.78 -21.78 -19.66
CA LYS A 4 -13.89 -20.88 -18.88
C LYS A 4 -14.60 -19.56 -18.53
N LYS A 5 -15.38 -19.01 -19.46
CA LYS A 5 -16.22 -17.82 -19.26
C LYS A 5 -17.27 -18.07 -18.18
N LYS A 6 -17.91 -19.26 -18.18
CA LYS A 6 -18.85 -19.69 -17.13
C LYS A 6 -18.18 -19.88 -15.76
N MET A 7 -16.95 -20.37 -15.70
CA MET A 7 -16.20 -20.49 -14.43
C MET A 7 -15.76 -19.12 -13.87
N GLN A 8 -15.41 -18.15 -14.72
CA GLN A 8 -15.10 -16.77 -14.30
C GLN A 8 -16.35 -16.02 -13.81
N ILE A 9 -17.49 -16.18 -14.50
CA ILE A 9 -18.80 -15.65 -14.07
C ILE A 9 -19.24 -16.28 -12.74
N ALA A 10 -18.95 -17.58 -12.52
CA ALA A 10 -19.26 -18.27 -11.27
C ALA A 10 -18.36 -17.87 -10.08
N ALA A 11 -17.22 -17.22 -10.34
CA ALA A 11 -16.28 -16.72 -9.33
C ALA A 11 -16.54 -15.25 -8.92
N GLY A 12 -17.41 -14.53 -9.62
CA GLY A 12 -17.95 -13.25 -9.17
C GLY A 12 -17.03 -12.02 -9.29
N THR A 13 -16.04 -12.00 -10.17
CA THR A 13 -15.29 -10.76 -10.46
C THR A 13 -14.76 -10.74 -11.88
N THR A 14 -15.57 -10.22 -12.81
CA THR A 14 -15.10 -9.85 -14.16
C THR A 14 -14.20 -8.61 -14.08
N ALA A 15 -13.51 -8.26 -15.17
CA ALA A 15 -12.71 -7.03 -15.21
C ALA A 15 -13.59 -5.78 -14.92
N LEU A 16 -14.82 -5.77 -15.44
CA LEU A 16 -15.79 -4.72 -15.18
C LEU A 16 -16.24 -4.68 -13.71
N ASP A 17 -16.49 -5.85 -13.10
CA ASP A 17 -16.85 -5.92 -11.67
C ASP A 17 -15.75 -5.32 -10.79
N ILE A 18 -14.48 -5.66 -11.09
CA ILE A 18 -13.33 -5.13 -10.36
C ILE A 18 -13.25 -3.61 -10.54
N LEU A 19 -13.34 -3.11 -11.77
CA LEU A 19 -13.29 -1.67 -12.06
C LEU A 19 -14.44 -0.91 -11.39
N ALA A 20 -15.65 -1.49 -11.34
CA ALA A 20 -16.83 -0.88 -10.74
C ALA A 20 -16.71 -0.66 -9.22
N THR A 21 -15.85 -1.42 -8.53
CA THR A 21 -15.65 -1.27 -7.07
C THR A 21 -14.90 0.01 -6.68
N GLY A 22 -14.18 0.64 -7.63
CA GLY A 22 -13.30 1.77 -7.32
C GLY A 22 -12.08 1.41 -6.46
N GLN A 23 -11.81 0.12 -6.23
CA GLN A 23 -10.63 -0.34 -5.51
C GLN A 23 -9.33 -0.02 -6.26
N GLU A 24 -8.21 -0.11 -5.56
CA GLU A 24 -6.89 0.02 -6.15
C GLU A 24 -6.58 -1.16 -7.07
N ILE A 25 -6.20 -0.85 -8.31
CA ILE A 25 -5.90 -1.82 -9.35
C ILE A 25 -4.57 -1.52 -10.02
N MET A 26 -4.08 -2.53 -10.73
CA MET A 26 -3.03 -2.42 -11.73
C MET A 26 -3.55 -2.95 -13.06
N LEU A 27 -2.99 -2.47 -14.16
CA LEU A 27 -3.30 -2.97 -15.50
C LEU A 27 -2.09 -3.74 -16.04
N ARG A 28 -2.23 -5.05 -16.23
CA ARG A 28 -1.18 -5.91 -16.79
C ARG A 28 -1.45 -6.23 -18.25
N VAL A 29 -0.48 -6.02 -19.12
CA VAL A 29 -0.60 -6.40 -20.53
C VAL A 29 -0.52 -7.92 -20.67
N ARG A 30 -1.46 -8.52 -21.40
CA ARG A 30 -1.48 -9.96 -21.68
C ARG A 30 -0.37 -10.36 -22.66
N GLY A 31 0.15 -11.58 -22.49
CA GLY A 31 1.16 -12.14 -23.39
C GLY A 31 2.58 -11.61 -23.19
N LYS A 32 2.81 -10.74 -22.19
CA LYS A 32 4.13 -10.21 -21.82
C LYS A 32 4.66 -10.80 -20.51
N ALA A 33 5.95 -10.59 -20.24
CA ALA A 33 6.65 -11.07 -19.06
C ALA A 33 6.28 -10.26 -17.79
N ASN A 34 5.02 -10.37 -17.35
CA ASN A 34 4.48 -9.72 -16.15
C ASN A 34 4.74 -8.20 -16.13
N LEU A 35 4.35 -7.53 -17.22
CA LEU A 35 4.52 -6.09 -17.38
C LEU A 35 3.20 -5.34 -17.16
N CYS A 36 3.25 -4.31 -16.34
CA CYS A 36 2.12 -3.46 -15.98
C CYS A 36 2.33 -2.03 -16.46
N VAL A 37 1.20 -1.37 -16.76
CA VAL A 37 1.12 0.05 -17.09
C VAL A 37 1.73 0.87 -15.96
N ASP A 38 2.72 1.69 -16.30
CA ASP A 38 3.47 2.56 -15.40
C ASP A 38 3.45 4.00 -15.96
N ASP A 39 3.07 4.97 -15.13
CA ASP A 39 2.93 6.37 -15.55
C ASP A 39 4.26 7.12 -15.76
N GLY A 40 5.39 6.46 -15.48
CA GLY A 40 6.73 7.00 -15.66
C GLY A 40 7.21 7.91 -14.53
N GLY A 41 6.39 8.19 -13.52
CA GLY A 41 6.78 8.85 -12.27
C GLY A 41 6.68 10.37 -12.23
N GLY A 42 6.27 11.04 -13.31
CA GLY A 42 6.07 12.49 -13.34
C GLY A 42 4.86 12.92 -12.50
N HIS A 43 4.96 14.08 -11.85
CA HIS A 43 3.89 14.65 -11.02
C HIS A 43 3.15 15.82 -11.70
N LEU A 44 3.70 16.33 -12.79
CA LEU A 44 3.11 17.42 -13.58
C LEU A 44 2.47 16.91 -14.88
N ASN A 45 1.59 17.74 -15.44
CA ASN A 45 0.93 17.50 -16.72
C ASN A 45 1.93 17.15 -17.83
N GLY A 46 1.85 15.92 -18.33
CA GLY A 46 2.66 15.45 -19.45
C GLY A 46 4.17 15.36 -19.19
N GLU A 47 4.61 15.44 -17.93
CA GLU A 47 6.03 15.39 -17.55
C GLU A 47 6.69 14.08 -17.96
N THR A 48 5.98 12.97 -17.74
CA THR A 48 6.37 11.63 -18.16
C THR A 48 5.32 11.00 -19.06
N LYS A 49 5.73 9.94 -19.76
CA LYS A 49 4.88 9.16 -20.66
C LYS A 49 4.69 7.78 -20.09
N PHE A 50 3.52 7.19 -20.37
CA PHE A 50 3.24 5.84 -19.97
C PHE A 50 4.18 4.85 -20.66
N VAL A 51 4.68 3.91 -19.87
CA VAL A 51 5.49 2.76 -20.29
C VAL A 51 5.04 1.52 -19.51
N ASP A 52 5.63 0.38 -19.83
CA ASP A 52 5.45 -0.88 -19.12
C ASP A 52 6.64 -1.06 -18.18
N GLN A 53 6.38 -1.46 -16.95
CA GLN A 53 7.40 -1.90 -15.99
C GLN A 53 7.01 -3.25 -15.40
N PRO A 54 7.94 -4.02 -14.80
CA PRO A 54 7.56 -5.22 -14.06
C PRO A 54 6.46 -4.89 -13.05
N CYS A 55 5.40 -5.69 -13.06
CA CYS A 55 4.25 -5.48 -12.19
C CYS A 55 4.69 -5.48 -10.73
N ASN A 56 4.58 -4.31 -10.10
CA ASN A 56 4.87 -4.09 -8.70
C ASN A 56 3.68 -3.37 -8.01
N PRO A 57 2.87 -4.07 -7.20
CA PRO A 57 1.76 -3.51 -6.41
C PRO A 57 2.24 -2.55 -5.32
N ASN A 58 3.55 -2.34 -5.17
CA ASN A 58 4.13 -1.32 -4.32
C ASN A 58 4.74 -0.15 -5.09
N SER A 59 4.71 -0.17 -6.43
CA SER A 59 5.14 0.96 -7.25
C SER A 59 4.07 2.06 -7.25
N PRO A 60 4.35 3.29 -6.78
CA PRO A 60 3.39 4.39 -6.81
C PRO A 60 2.97 4.80 -8.23
N ASN A 61 3.69 4.32 -9.25
CA ASN A 61 3.47 4.68 -10.65
C ASN A 61 2.55 3.71 -11.40
N GLN A 62 2.17 2.60 -10.77
CA GLN A 62 1.40 1.51 -11.41
C GLN A 62 0.01 1.31 -10.80
N ILE A 63 -0.33 2.08 -9.78
CA ILE A 63 -1.53 1.88 -8.96
C ILE A 63 -2.56 2.95 -9.30
N PHE A 64 -3.71 2.50 -9.76
CA PHE A 64 -4.81 3.35 -10.21
C PHE A 64 -6.11 2.98 -9.51
N THR A 65 -7.05 3.92 -9.47
CA THR A 65 -8.47 3.65 -9.22
C THR A 65 -9.26 3.99 -10.47
N TYR A 66 -10.42 3.37 -10.67
CA TYR A 66 -11.27 3.66 -11.81
C TYR A 66 -12.60 4.26 -11.35
N ASN A 67 -13.01 5.36 -11.99
CA ASN A 67 -14.32 5.95 -11.77
C ASN A 67 -15.22 5.62 -12.96
N ALA A 68 -16.16 4.71 -12.77
CA ALA A 68 -17.08 4.27 -13.83
C ALA A 68 -18.03 5.37 -14.32
N MET A 69 -18.32 6.40 -13.53
CA MET A 69 -19.19 7.52 -13.95
C MET A 69 -18.48 8.49 -14.87
N THR A 70 -17.16 8.63 -14.74
CA THR A 70 -16.35 9.55 -15.55
C THR A 70 -15.46 8.85 -16.57
N HIS A 71 -15.41 7.51 -16.54
CA HIS A 71 -14.53 6.67 -17.36
C HIS A 71 -13.04 6.95 -17.17
N GLN A 72 -12.65 7.46 -16.00
CA GLN A 72 -11.27 7.88 -15.73
C GLN A 72 -10.54 6.88 -14.85
N PHE A 73 -9.32 6.53 -15.26
CA PHE A 73 -8.32 5.97 -14.37
C PHE A 73 -7.55 7.10 -13.68
N LYS A 74 -7.57 7.10 -12.34
CA LYS A 74 -6.91 8.08 -11.49
C LYS A 74 -5.68 7.47 -10.83
N SER A 75 -4.55 8.15 -10.87
CA SER A 75 -3.36 7.72 -10.11
C SER A 75 -3.66 7.81 -8.62
N VAL A 76 -3.31 6.76 -7.87
CA VAL A 76 -3.49 6.74 -6.40
C VAL A 76 -2.47 7.64 -5.71
N TYR A 77 -1.22 7.62 -6.18
CA TYR A 77 -0.11 8.33 -5.54
C TYR A 77 0.20 9.70 -6.15
N LYS A 78 -0.57 10.11 -7.17
CA LYS A 78 -0.51 11.44 -7.78
C LYS A 78 -1.92 12.06 -7.76
N PRO A 79 -2.39 12.50 -6.58
CA PRO A 79 -3.77 12.95 -6.41
C PRO A 79 -4.14 14.05 -7.41
N GLY A 80 -5.28 13.86 -8.09
CA GLY A 80 -5.75 14.79 -9.12
C GLY A 80 -5.22 14.52 -10.52
N MET A 81 -4.36 13.51 -10.73
CA MET A 81 -3.86 13.12 -12.05
C MET A 81 -4.58 11.88 -12.60
N CYS A 82 -4.96 11.94 -13.87
CA CYS A 82 -5.69 10.91 -14.61
C CYS A 82 -4.86 10.42 -15.80
N MET A 83 -5.09 9.16 -16.21
CA MET A 83 -4.65 8.69 -17.53
C MET A 83 -5.27 9.57 -18.61
N ASP A 84 -4.45 10.03 -19.55
CA ASP A 84 -4.83 10.86 -20.69
C ASP A 84 -4.13 10.32 -21.95
N ASP A 85 -4.88 10.11 -23.03
CA ASP A 85 -4.33 9.55 -24.27
C ASP A 85 -3.46 10.53 -25.09
N GLY A 86 -3.26 11.75 -24.58
CA GLY A 86 -2.47 12.82 -25.19
C GLY A 86 -3.20 13.59 -26.29
N GLY A 87 -4.49 13.32 -26.52
CA GLY A 87 -5.31 14.03 -27.50
C GLY A 87 -5.34 13.42 -28.91
N ALA A 88 -4.91 12.18 -29.08
CA ALA A 88 -4.87 11.51 -30.39
C ALA A 88 -6.28 11.32 -30.95
N TRP A 89 -6.55 11.78 -32.18
CA TRP A 89 -7.75 11.41 -32.95
C TRP A 89 -7.45 10.40 -34.07
N ASN A 90 -6.17 10.04 -34.24
CA ASN A 90 -5.70 9.07 -35.21
C ASN A 90 -4.75 8.08 -34.52
N ALA A 91 -4.61 6.89 -35.09
CA ALA A 91 -3.68 5.88 -34.60
C ALA A 91 -2.24 6.45 -34.50
N ALA A 92 -1.59 6.21 -33.36
CA ALA A 92 -0.26 6.72 -32.99
C ALA A 92 -0.09 8.26 -33.08
N GLY A 93 -1.17 9.04 -32.96
CA GLY A 93 -1.11 10.50 -33.04
C GLY A 93 -0.41 11.19 -31.85
N SER A 94 -0.54 10.64 -30.65
CA SER A 94 0.09 11.13 -29.41
C SER A 94 0.42 9.96 -28.49
N GLN A 95 1.37 10.17 -27.59
CA GLN A 95 1.65 9.25 -26.50
C GLN A 95 0.81 9.58 -25.28
N ALA A 96 0.30 8.54 -24.63
CA ALA A 96 -0.42 8.66 -23.39
C ALA A 96 0.48 9.20 -22.27
N GLN A 97 -0.13 9.93 -21.36
CA GLN A 97 0.52 10.66 -20.29
C GLN A 97 -0.42 10.85 -19.10
N LEU A 98 0.12 11.28 -17.96
CA LEU A 98 -0.72 11.82 -16.90
C LEU A 98 -1.10 13.26 -17.19
N TRP A 99 -2.34 13.60 -16.85
CA TRP A 99 -2.86 14.96 -16.92
C TRP A 99 -3.85 15.21 -15.78
N GLU A 100 -3.99 16.46 -15.34
CA GLU A 100 -5.01 16.88 -14.39
C GLU A 100 -6.38 16.32 -14.78
N CYS A 101 -7.04 15.67 -13.83
CA CYS A 101 -8.34 15.05 -14.02
C CYS A 101 -9.41 16.10 -14.34
N ASP A 102 -10.04 15.98 -15.51
CA ASP A 102 -11.23 16.75 -15.88
C ASP A 102 -12.28 15.77 -16.44
N PRO A 103 -13.43 15.58 -15.76
CA PRO A 103 -14.46 14.64 -16.23
C PRO A 103 -15.03 15.01 -17.61
N ASN A 104 -14.84 16.25 -18.08
CA ASN A 104 -15.28 16.70 -19.41
C ASN A 104 -14.18 16.54 -20.48
N ASN A 105 -12.95 16.17 -20.09
CA ASN A 105 -11.87 15.92 -21.04
C ASN A 105 -12.00 14.51 -21.61
N GLN A 106 -12.47 14.44 -22.85
CA GLN A 106 -12.69 13.18 -23.58
C GLN A 106 -11.43 12.35 -23.80
N ASN A 107 -10.23 12.95 -23.70
CA ASN A 107 -8.96 12.24 -23.82
C ASN A 107 -8.65 11.35 -22.60
N GLN A 108 -9.43 11.49 -21.52
CA GLN A 108 -9.26 10.74 -20.27
C GLN A 108 -10.31 9.64 -20.09
N TRP A 109 -11.13 9.40 -21.11
CA TRP A 109 -12.18 8.40 -21.07
C TRP A 109 -11.67 7.07 -21.65
N PHE A 110 -11.62 6.05 -20.79
CA PHE A 110 -11.23 4.69 -21.13
C PHE A 110 -12.33 3.73 -20.67
N VAL A 111 -12.90 2.98 -21.61
CA VAL A 111 -13.93 1.98 -21.35
C VAL A 111 -13.36 0.61 -21.67
N MET A 112 -13.50 -0.32 -20.72
CA MET A 112 -13.09 -1.70 -20.89
C MET A 112 -14.18 -2.48 -21.63
N ASP A 113 -13.80 -3.13 -22.72
CA ASP A 113 -14.60 -4.19 -23.34
C ASP A 113 -14.29 -5.51 -22.61
N GLU A 114 -15.30 -6.14 -22.00
CA GLU A 114 -15.10 -7.32 -21.15
C GLU A 114 -14.70 -8.58 -21.94
N ASP A 115 -15.15 -8.69 -23.19
CA ASP A 115 -14.94 -9.89 -24.01
C ASP A 115 -13.51 -9.93 -24.56
N THR A 116 -13.02 -8.76 -24.96
CA THR A 116 -11.70 -8.59 -25.56
C THR A 116 -10.65 -8.19 -24.53
N LEU A 117 -11.04 -7.58 -23.41
CA LEU A 117 -10.15 -6.92 -22.45
C LEU A 117 -9.36 -5.75 -23.05
N MET A 118 -9.92 -5.08 -24.07
CA MET A 118 -9.36 -3.86 -24.63
C MET A 118 -9.93 -2.63 -23.93
N LEU A 119 -9.06 -1.67 -23.63
CA LEU A 119 -9.48 -0.33 -23.19
C LEU A 119 -9.61 0.57 -24.42
N HIS A 120 -10.79 1.08 -24.69
CA HIS A 120 -11.04 1.97 -25.82
C HIS A 120 -11.54 3.33 -25.36
N ASN A 121 -11.32 4.36 -26.18
CA ASN A 121 -11.94 5.66 -25.95
C ASN A 121 -13.35 5.64 -26.59
N PRO A 122 -14.43 5.91 -25.85
CA PRO A 122 -15.81 5.75 -26.35
C PRO A 122 -16.21 6.78 -27.41
N VAL A 123 -15.47 7.88 -27.58
CA VAL A 123 -15.76 8.92 -28.58
C VAL A 123 -14.79 8.93 -29.76
N LYS A 124 -13.74 8.09 -29.72
CA LYS A 124 -12.74 7.98 -30.78
C LYS A 124 -12.94 6.68 -31.53
N GLU A 125 -13.39 6.79 -32.77
CA GLU A 125 -13.81 5.64 -33.57
C GLU A 125 -12.67 4.62 -33.72
N ASN A 126 -12.93 3.39 -33.24
CA ASN A 126 -12.04 2.24 -33.34
C ASN A 126 -10.62 2.47 -32.77
N LEU A 127 -10.46 3.27 -31.71
CA LEU A 127 -9.16 3.49 -31.07
C LEU A 127 -9.08 2.87 -29.67
N CYS A 128 -8.11 1.98 -29.50
CA CYS A 128 -7.79 1.26 -28.26
C CYS A 128 -6.43 1.70 -27.71
N PHE A 129 -6.30 1.63 -26.40
CA PHE A 129 -5.07 1.83 -25.66
C PHE A 129 -4.09 0.70 -26.02
N ASP A 130 -2.92 1.06 -26.52
CA ASP A 130 -1.94 0.13 -27.09
C ASP A 130 -0.56 0.49 -26.55
N ASP A 131 0.16 -0.48 -26.01
CA ASP A 131 1.48 -0.25 -25.44
C ASP A 131 2.62 -0.14 -26.48
N GLY A 132 2.34 -0.33 -27.77
CA GLY A 132 3.30 -0.20 -28.86
C GLY A 132 4.26 -1.39 -29.06
N GLY A 133 4.10 -2.48 -28.32
CA GLY A 133 4.75 -3.77 -28.57
C GLY A 133 6.14 -3.99 -27.98
N GLY A 134 6.62 -3.10 -27.11
CA GLY A 134 7.86 -3.30 -26.36
C GLY A 134 7.75 -4.50 -25.41
N ILE A 135 8.75 -5.39 -25.39
CA ILE A 135 8.71 -6.64 -24.59
C ILE A 135 9.57 -6.59 -23.32
N ALA A 136 10.40 -5.56 -23.16
CA ALA A 136 11.23 -5.36 -21.99
C ALA A 136 10.78 -4.11 -21.22
N PRO A 137 11.06 -4.06 -19.89
CA PRO A 137 10.79 -2.89 -19.06
C PRO A 137 11.22 -1.57 -19.70
N GLY A 138 10.31 -0.58 -19.70
CA GLY A 138 10.54 0.77 -20.20
C GLY A 138 10.64 0.91 -21.73
N GLN A 139 10.48 -0.16 -22.51
CA GLN A 139 10.62 -0.09 -23.97
C GLN A 139 9.31 0.21 -24.72
N THR A 140 8.17 0.10 -24.05
CA THR A 140 6.86 0.41 -24.64
C THR A 140 6.64 1.90 -24.80
N ARG A 141 5.64 2.22 -25.63
CA ARG A 141 5.19 3.58 -25.92
C ARG A 141 3.68 3.54 -26.06
N PHE A 142 2.99 3.89 -24.98
CA PHE A 142 1.54 3.88 -24.98
C PHE A 142 0.96 4.92 -25.92
N VAL A 143 0.09 4.48 -26.82
CA VAL A 143 -0.61 5.29 -27.82
C VAL A 143 -2.03 4.79 -27.99
N MET A 144 -2.86 5.57 -28.69
CA MET A 144 -4.10 5.04 -29.25
C MET A 144 -3.81 4.37 -30.59
N TRP A 145 -4.29 3.14 -30.81
CA TRP A 145 -4.14 2.42 -32.07
C TRP A 145 -5.46 1.76 -32.48
N PHE A 146 -5.57 1.32 -33.73
CA PHE A 146 -6.79 0.63 -34.18
C PHE A 146 -7.03 -0.63 -33.35
N CYS A 147 -8.24 -0.75 -32.79
CA CYS A 147 -8.62 -1.93 -32.02
C CYS A 147 -8.58 -3.19 -32.90
N SER A 148 -8.01 -4.26 -32.37
CA SER A 148 -7.90 -5.55 -33.07
C SER A 148 -7.70 -6.70 -32.10
N ASP A 149 -8.57 -7.71 -32.18
CA ASP A 149 -8.45 -8.96 -31.38
C ASP A 149 -7.13 -9.71 -31.61
N ASP A 150 -6.52 -9.53 -32.78
CA ASP A 150 -5.22 -10.14 -33.13
C ASP A 150 -4.01 -9.34 -32.63
N ASN A 151 -4.21 -8.18 -31.99
CA ASN A 151 -3.12 -7.33 -31.51
C ASN A 151 -2.86 -7.55 -30.02
N PRO A 152 -1.82 -8.30 -29.63
CA PRO A 152 -1.58 -8.65 -28.23
C PRO A 152 -1.32 -7.44 -27.31
N ASN A 153 -0.93 -6.30 -27.87
CA ASN A 153 -0.53 -5.09 -27.14
C ASN A 153 -1.71 -4.27 -26.61
N GLN A 154 -2.95 -4.72 -26.86
CA GLN A 154 -4.17 -3.99 -26.52
C GLN A 154 -5.01 -4.69 -25.44
N HIS A 155 -4.58 -5.87 -24.96
CA HIS A 155 -5.36 -6.67 -24.03
C HIS A 155 -4.81 -6.59 -22.60
N PHE A 156 -5.64 -6.13 -21.66
CA PHE A 156 -5.23 -5.84 -20.29
C PHE A 156 -5.97 -6.69 -19.26
N GLU A 157 -5.24 -7.29 -18.34
CA GLU A 157 -5.79 -7.85 -17.12
C GLU A 157 -5.91 -6.76 -16.05
N VAL A 158 -7.08 -6.65 -15.44
CA VAL A 158 -7.30 -5.78 -14.27
C VAL A 158 -6.97 -6.58 -13.02
N LEU A 159 -5.90 -6.18 -12.32
CA LEU A 159 -5.40 -6.87 -11.14
C LEU A 159 -5.76 -6.07 -9.88
N PRO A 160 -6.59 -6.59 -8.97
CA PRO A 160 -6.81 -5.97 -7.67
C PRO A 160 -5.49 -5.92 -6.87
N ARG A 161 -5.05 -4.74 -6.45
CA ARG A 161 -3.81 -4.57 -5.71
C ARG A 161 -3.79 -5.41 -4.43
N ALA A 162 -4.90 -5.41 -3.69
CA ALA A 162 -5.04 -6.18 -2.45
C ALA A 162 -4.86 -7.70 -2.68
N ALA A 163 -5.35 -8.23 -3.81
CA ALA A 163 -5.15 -9.63 -4.16
C ALA A 163 -3.68 -9.93 -4.50
N MET A 164 -3.00 -9.03 -5.21
CA MET A 164 -1.57 -9.14 -5.49
C MET A 164 -0.72 -9.13 -4.23
N LEU A 165 -1.00 -8.21 -3.30
CA LEU A 165 -0.31 -8.14 -2.00
C LEU A 165 -0.56 -9.40 -1.16
N ALA A 166 -1.81 -9.89 -1.12
CA ALA A 166 -2.15 -11.12 -0.41
C ALA A 166 -1.42 -12.36 -0.98
N GLU A 167 -1.30 -12.47 -2.30
CA GLU A 167 -0.54 -13.55 -2.95
C GLU A 167 0.96 -13.46 -2.62
N ARG A 168 1.54 -12.26 -2.66
CA ARG A 168 2.95 -12.03 -2.29
C ARG A 168 3.22 -12.38 -0.84
N ARG A 169 2.40 -11.87 0.08
CA ARG A 169 2.51 -12.20 1.52
C ARG A 169 2.41 -13.70 1.76
N LYS A 170 1.49 -14.39 1.08
CA LYS A 170 1.38 -15.84 1.17
C LYS A 170 2.66 -16.54 0.71
N LYS A 171 3.26 -16.14 -0.42
CA LYS A 171 4.52 -16.71 -0.91
C LYS A 171 5.67 -16.53 0.09
N LEU A 172 5.76 -15.36 0.72
CA LEU A 172 6.76 -15.10 1.76
C LEU A 172 6.55 -16.00 2.97
N ILE A 173 5.32 -16.08 3.49
CA ILE A 173 4.98 -16.96 4.63
C ILE A 173 5.29 -18.42 4.29
N ASP A 174 4.92 -18.89 3.09
CA ASP A 174 5.19 -20.26 2.62
C ASP A 174 6.70 -20.53 2.48
N ALA A 175 7.50 -19.51 2.19
CA ALA A 175 8.97 -19.56 2.20
C ALA A 175 9.59 -19.43 3.61
N GLY A 176 8.77 -19.31 4.66
CA GLY A 176 9.21 -19.17 6.05
C GLY A 176 9.57 -17.74 6.44
N PHE A 177 9.12 -16.76 5.66
CA PHE A 177 9.39 -15.34 5.84
C PHE A 177 8.11 -14.64 6.33
N ASP A 178 8.03 -14.29 7.62
CA ASP A 178 6.92 -13.52 8.21
C ASP A 178 7.27 -12.03 8.23
N ASP A 179 7.51 -11.48 7.04
CA ASP A 179 7.95 -10.10 6.85
C ASP A 179 6.78 -9.20 6.54
N ASP A 180 6.76 -8.03 7.17
CA ASP A 180 5.77 -7.01 6.88
C ASP A 180 6.24 -6.13 5.72
N VAL A 181 6.23 -6.68 4.50
CA VAL A 181 6.58 -5.91 3.29
C VAL A 181 5.59 -4.76 3.07
N ASP A 182 4.34 -4.91 3.53
CA ASP A 182 3.33 -3.85 3.47
C ASP A 182 3.76 -2.65 4.35
N LEU A 183 4.39 -2.91 5.51
CA LEU A 183 4.96 -1.86 6.37
C LEU A 183 5.96 -0.98 5.62
N LEU A 184 6.81 -1.54 4.76
CA LEU A 184 7.79 -0.77 3.99
C LEU A 184 7.11 0.35 3.19
N TYR A 185 5.96 0.07 2.57
CA TYR A 185 5.28 1.00 1.67
C TYR A 185 4.14 1.79 2.33
N SER A 186 3.90 1.56 3.61
CA SER A 186 2.82 2.18 4.38
C SER A 186 3.11 3.64 4.81
N GLY A 187 4.37 4.07 4.74
CA GLY A 187 4.83 5.34 5.32
C GLY A 187 4.94 5.33 6.86
N GLN A 188 4.61 4.21 7.50
CA GLN A 188 4.83 4.01 8.93
C GLN A 188 6.33 3.86 9.25
N SER A 189 6.64 4.00 10.54
CA SER A 189 8.00 3.78 11.03
C SER A 189 8.35 2.29 10.99
N LEU A 190 9.57 1.98 10.54
CA LEU A 190 10.10 0.63 10.40
C LEU A 190 11.54 0.54 10.95
N MET A 191 11.98 -0.68 11.18
CA MET A 191 13.37 -1.04 11.41
C MET A 191 13.78 -2.11 10.41
N LEU A 192 15.08 -2.17 10.07
CA LEU A 192 15.64 -3.18 9.19
C LEU A 192 16.46 -4.15 10.03
N ARG A 193 15.95 -5.37 10.24
CA ARG A 193 16.68 -6.43 10.95
C ARG A 193 17.47 -7.28 9.98
N ILE A 194 18.72 -7.59 10.28
CA ILE A 194 19.55 -8.46 9.44
C ILE A 194 19.16 -9.92 9.70
N ARG A 195 18.84 -10.67 8.64
CA ARG A 195 18.46 -12.08 8.76
C ARG A 195 19.62 -12.96 9.19
N GLY A 196 19.29 -14.03 9.92
CA GLY A 196 20.28 -15.00 10.37
C GLY A 196 21.26 -14.48 11.42
N LYS A 197 21.04 -13.26 11.96
CA LYS A 197 21.83 -12.66 13.04
C LYS A 197 20.98 -12.49 14.30
N GLU A 198 21.61 -12.64 15.47
CA GLU A 198 20.91 -12.58 16.76
C GLU A 198 20.38 -11.16 17.06
N ASN A 199 19.18 -10.86 16.54
CA ASN A 199 18.45 -9.61 16.78
C ASN A 199 19.28 -8.35 16.56
N LEU A 200 19.97 -8.27 15.41
CA LEU A 200 20.75 -7.10 15.01
C LEU A 200 20.00 -6.31 13.94
N CYS A 201 19.94 -4.99 14.12
CA CYS A 201 19.28 -4.05 13.24
C CYS A 201 20.27 -3.05 12.67
N VAL A 202 19.93 -2.51 11.51
CA VAL A 202 20.63 -1.39 10.86
C VAL A 202 20.52 -0.16 11.76
N ASP A 203 21.68 0.42 12.10
CA ASP A 203 21.83 1.58 12.96
C ASP A 203 22.68 2.64 12.25
N ASP A 204 22.20 3.87 12.19
CA ASP A 204 22.88 4.96 11.47
C ASP A 204 24.15 5.49 12.15
N GLY A 205 24.51 4.96 13.32
CA GLY A 205 25.71 5.32 14.08
C GLY A 205 25.57 6.57 14.94
N GLY A 206 24.42 7.26 14.89
CA GLY A 206 24.06 8.34 15.81
C GLY A 206 24.48 9.76 15.43
N GLY A 207 25.08 9.97 14.25
CA GLY A 207 25.44 11.30 13.76
C GLY A 207 24.22 12.14 13.40
N HIS A 208 24.29 13.45 13.60
CA HIS A 208 23.19 14.40 13.31
C HIS A 208 23.47 15.28 12.09
N SER A 209 24.60 15.06 11.41
CA SER A 209 25.00 15.78 10.20
C SER A 209 25.40 14.83 9.08
N SER A 210 25.34 15.31 7.83
CA SER A 210 25.74 14.56 6.64
C SER A 210 27.14 13.97 6.75
N GLY A 211 27.23 12.64 6.61
CA GLY A 211 28.46 11.86 6.61
C GLY A 211 29.19 11.81 7.96
N GLU A 212 28.58 12.29 9.05
CA GLU A 212 29.21 12.31 10.38
C GLU A 212 29.48 10.89 10.90
N THR A 213 28.52 9.98 10.70
CA THR A 213 28.62 8.57 11.09
C THR A 213 28.34 7.65 9.92
N LYS A 214 28.78 6.40 10.08
CA LYS A 214 28.54 5.31 9.14
C LYS A 214 27.52 4.34 9.73
N PHE A 215 26.76 3.70 8.85
CA PHE A 215 25.85 2.65 9.26
C PHE A 215 26.60 1.45 9.83
N THR A 216 26.11 0.93 10.94
CA THR A 216 26.58 -0.28 11.63
C THR A 216 25.38 -1.11 12.05
N ASN A 217 25.61 -2.28 12.62
CA ASN A 217 24.60 -3.11 13.23
C ASN A 217 24.60 -2.87 14.73
N GLN A 218 23.42 -2.87 15.34
CA GLN A 218 23.27 -2.82 16.79
C GLN A 218 22.18 -3.80 17.21
N PRO A 219 22.12 -4.23 18.48
CA PRO A 219 20.94 -4.92 19.00
C PRO A 219 19.70 -4.10 18.64
N CYS A 220 18.70 -4.77 18.08
CA CYS A 220 17.46 -4.10 17.72
C CYS A 220 16.82 -3.51 18.98
N ASP A 221 16.68 -2.18 19.00
CA ASP A 221 16.10 -1.42 20.09
C ASP A 221 15.04 -0.45 19.53
N PRO A 222 13.75 -0.70 19.78
CA PRO A 222 12.68 0.14 19.25
C PRO A 222 12.62 1.53 19.90
N THR A 223 13.44 1.78 20.93
CA THR A 223 13.61 3.10 21.55
C THR A 223 14.84 3.83 21.03
N SER A 224 15.71 3.17 20.25
CA SER A 224 16.88 3.80 19.66
C SER A 224 16.48 4.75 18.54
N PRO A 225 16.84 6.06 18.61
CA PRO A 225 16.53 6.99 17.54
C PRO A 225 17.30 6.72 16.25
N ASN A 226 18.30 5.84 16.28
CA ASN A 226 19.23 5.57 15.19
C ASN A 226 18.83 4.40 14.29
N GLN A 227 17.78 3.66 14.67
CA GLN A 227 17.35 2.43 14.01
C GLN A 227 15.97 2.54 13.36
N ILE A 228 15.30 3.70 13.53
CA ILE A 228 13.93 3.92 13.10
C ILE A 228 13.91 4.78 11.85
N PHE A 229 13.39 4.20 10.78
CA PHE A 229 13.30 4.82 9.46
C PHE A 229 11.86 4.87 8.98
N ARG A 230 11.60 5.71 7.97
CA ARG A 230 10.41 5.64 7.12
C ARG A 230 10.89 5.50 5.70
N TYR A 231 10.23 4.67 4.91
CA TYR A 231 10.53 4.57 3.49
C TYR A 231 9.55 5.41 2.67
N ASP A 232 10.10 6.25 1.80
CA ASP A 232 9.34 7.02 0.82
C ASP A 232 9.46 6.33 -0.54
N SER A 233 8.39 5.69 -0.96
CA SER A 233 8.35 4.94 -2.22
C SER A 233 8.35 5.83 -3.46
N SER A 234 7.98 7.11 -3.32
CA SER A 234 8.00 8.07 -4.44
C SER A 234 9.42 8.54 -4.78
N THR A 235 10.32 8.58 -3.78
CA THR A 235 11.72 8.97 -3.95
C THR A 235 12.71 7.81 -3.77
N HIS A 236 12.22 6.62 -3.43
CA HIS A 236 13.02 5.44 -3.08
C HIS A 236 13.96 5.65 -1.88
N GLN A 237 13.62 6.53 -0.95
CA GLN A 237 14.52 6.92 0.15
C GLN A 237 14.09 6.31 1.49
N PHE A 238 15.05 5.75 2.23
CA PHE A 238 14.90 5.55 3.67
C PHE A 238 15.27 6.84 4.42
N LYS A 239 14.29 7.47 5.05
CA LYS A 239 14.42 8.70 5.83
C LYS A 239 14.53 8.37 7.32
N SER A 240 15.49 8.97 8.02
CA SER A 240 15.56 8.84 9.47
C SER A 240 14.34 9.50 10.12
N VAL A 241 13.65 8.80 11.02
CA VAL A 241 12.50 9.37 11.73
C VAL A 241 12.94 10.42 12.74
N ASN A 242 14.08 10.21 13.40
CA ASN A 242 14.55 11.06 14.49
C ASN A 242 15.60 12.09 14.07
N LYS A 243 16.00 12.08 12.79
CA LYS A 243 16.93 13.05 12.21
C LYS A 243 16.33 13.63 10.93
N PRO A 244 15.33 14.53 11.06
CA PRO A 244 14.58 15.05 9.92
C PRO A 244 15.51 15.67 8.88
N GLY A 245 15.32 15.31 7.61
CA GLY A 245 16.15 15.78 6.51
C GLY A 245 17.37 14.89 6.21
N LEU A 246 17.65 13.85 7.00
CA LEU A 246 18.69 12.87 6.70
C LEU A 246 18.13 11.55 6.16
N CYS A 247 18.77 11.06 5.09
CA CYS A 247 18.43 9.86 4.35
C CYS A 247 19.58 8.87 4.39
N MET A 248 19.27 7.57 4.29
CA MET A 248 20.26 6.55 3.98
C MET A 248 20.90 6.85 2.62
N ASP A 249 22.23 6.81 2.57
CA ASP A 249 23.03 7.08 1.39
C ASP A 249 24.14 6.03 1.30
N ASP A 250 24.34 5.41 0.15
CA ASP A 250 25.33 4.34 -0.03
C ASP A 250 26.80 4.83 -0.11
N GLY A 251 27.01 6.14 -0.06
CA GLY A 251 28.31 6.79 -0.08
C GLY A 251 28.87 7.07 -1.47
N GLY A 252 28.17 6.71 -2.55
CA GLY A 252 28.53 7.10 -3.92
C GLY A 252 29.39 6.12 -4.72
N GLY A 253 29.67 4.92 -4.19
CA GLY A 253 30.44 3.88 -4.87
C GLY A 253 29.66 3.20 -6.01
N TRP A 254 30.33 2.90 -7.11
CA TRP A 254 29.79 2.16 -8.27
C TRP A 254 30.27 0.71 -8.33
N MET A 255 31.16 0.32 -7.41
CA MET A 255 31.69 -1.04 -7.30
C MET A 255 31.42 -1.59 -5.89
N ALA A 256 31.37 -2.92 -5.79
CA ALA A 256 31.19 -3.62 -4.52
C ALA A 256 32.23 -3.18 -3.46
N ALA A 257 31.76 -2.87 -2.26
CA ALA A 257 32.49 -2.31 -1.11
C ALA A 257 33.37 -1.09 -1.41
N GLN A 258 33.09 -0.32 -2.46
CA GLN A 258 33.87 0.88 -2.76
C GLN A 258 33.68 1.98 -1.71
N THR A 259 32.46 2.12 -1.19
CA THR A 259 32.07 3.11 -0.18
C THR A 259 31.26 2.44 0.92
N THR A 260 31.18 3.10 2.07
CA THR A 260 30.33 2.66 3.19
C THR A 260 29.12 3.59 3.30
N ALA A 261 27.98 2.99 3.60
CA ALA A 261 26.73 3.68 3.78
C ALA A 261 26.79 4.64 4.97
N GLN A 262 26.08 5.75 4.84
CA GLN A 262 26.07 6.87 5.79
C GLN A 262 24.72 7.56 5.75
N LEU A 263 24.45 8.42 6.74
CA LEU A 263 23.40 9.41 6.59
C LEU A 263 23.88 10.59 5.77
N TRP A 264 22.99 11.14 4.95
CA TRP A 264 23.24 12.32 4.15
C TRP A 264 21.97 13.16 4.00
N ASP A 265 22.12 14.46 3.75
CA ASP A 265 21.00 15.35 3.43
C ASP A 265 20.14 14.73 2.32
N CYS A 266 18.84 14.57 2.60
CA CYS A 266 17.90 14.00 1.66
C CYS A 266 17.82 14.87 0.40
N ASP A 267 18.10 14.26 -0.76
CA ASP A 267 17.92 14.86 -2.08
C ASP A 267 17.30 13.80 -2.99
N GLN A 268 16.08 14.05 -3.46
CA GLN A 268 15.36 13.12 -4.33
C GLN A 268 16.10 12.85 -5.65
N ASN A 269 16.99 13.74 -6.08
CA ASN A 269 17.80 13.57 -7.29
C ASN A 269 19.13 12.85 -7.03
N ASN A 270 19.48 12.60 -5.75
CA ASN A 270 20.70 11.89 -5.39
C ASN A 270 20.47 10.38 -5.49
N GLN A 271 20.93 9.79 -6.58
CA GLN A 271 20.74 8.37 -6.87
C GLN A 271 21.44 7.42 -5.88
N ASN A 272 22.35 7.94 -5.05
CA ASN A 272 23.00 7.17 -3.98
C ASN A 272 22.07 6.93 -2.78
N GLN A 273 20.91 7.59 -2.74
CA GLN A 273 19.89 7.47 -1.71
C GLN A 273 18.70 6.62 -2.15
N TRP A 274 18.74 6.09 -3.37
CA TRP A 274 17.68 5.26 -3.91
C TRP A 274 17.90 3.80 -3.52
N PHE A 275 16.94 3.25 -2.81
CA PHE A 275 16.90 1.87 -2.38
C PHE A 275 15.54 1.28 -2.73
N ILE A 276 15.54 0.10 -3.33
CA ILE A 276 14.32 -0.67 -3.61
C ILE A 276 14.47 -2.07 -3.06
N LEU A 277 13.35 -2.64 -2.61
CA LEU A 277 13.29 -4.03 -2.16
C LEU A 277 13.08 -4.94 -3.37
N ASP A 278 13.95 -5.94 -3.52
CA ASP A 278 13.60 -7.18 -4.20
C ASP A 278 12.82 -8.04 -3.20
N ASP A 279 11.50 -8.08 -3.34
CA ASP A 279 10.61 -8.74 -2.40
C ASP A 279 10.58 -10.26 -2.56
N GLU A 280 11.10 -10.82 -3.66
CA GLU A 280 11.22 -12.27 -3.80
C GLU A 280 12.32 -12.83 -2.89
N ASN A 281 13.39 -12.04 -2.70
CA ASN A 281 14.59 -12.46 -1.97
C ASN A 281 14.85 -11.62 -0.71
N MET A 282 14.04 -10.60 -0.45
CA MET A 282 14.19 -9.66 0.67
C MET A 282 15.56 -8.97 0.72
N MET A 283 16.08 -8.64 -0.46
CA MET A 283 17.33 -7.89 -0.63
C MET A 283 17.01 -6.43 -0.96
N ILE A 284 17.68 -5.49 -0.28
CA ILE A 284 17.56 -4.07 -0.58
C ILE A 284 18.67 -3.71 -1.57
N ARG A 285 18.35 -3.08 -2.70
CA ARG A 285 19.33 -2.74 -3.75
C ARG A 285 19.21 -1.31 -4.23
N ASN A 286 20.30 -0.78 -4.78
CA ASN A 286 20.24 0.49 -5.50
C ASN A 286 19.73 0.23 -6.94
N PRO A 287 18.64 0.88 -7.39
CA PRO A 287 18.05 0.60 -8.70
C PRO A 287 18.90 1.04 -9.89
N VAL A 288 19.81 2.00 -9.72
CA VAL A 288 20.65 2.53 -10.83
C VAL A 288 22.04 1.91 -10.89
N LYS A 289 22.43 1.16 -9.86
CA LYS A 289 23.74 0.50 -9.78
C LYS A 289 23.59 -0.96 -10.20
N ASP A 290 24.49 -1.39 -11.08
CA ASP A 290 24.42 -2.72 -11.67
C ASP A 290 24.63 -3.82 -10.61
N ASN A 291 23.55 -4.53 -10.29
CA ASN A 291 23.52 -5.67 -9.38
C ASN A 291 24.17 -5.42 -7.99
N LEU A 292 23.91 -4.25 -7.38
CA LEU A 292 24.46 -3.87 -6.08
C LEU A 292 23.40 -3.79 -4.97
N CYS A 293 23.56 -4.63 -3.94
CA CYS A 293 22.68 -4.80 -2.79
C CYS A 293 23.32 -4.27 -1.50
N PHE A 294 22.48 -3.72 -0.61
CA PHE A 294 22.84 -3.34 0.74
C PHE A 294 23.29 -4.57 1.52
N ASP A 295 24.51 -4.51 2.04
CA ASP A 295 25.20 -5.65 2.62
C ASP A 295 25.90 -5.18 3.89
N ASP A 296 25.76 -5.93 4.98
CA ASP A 296 26.30 -5.55 6.28
C ASP A 296 27.78 -5.95 6.50
N GLY A 297 28.39 -6.62 5.51
CA GLY A 297 29.79 -7.02 5.55
C GLY A 297 30.09 -8.22 6.45
N GLY A 298 29.08 -8.91 7.00
CA GLY A 298 29.26 -10.20 7.66
C GLY A 298 29.57 -10.19 9.15
N GLY A 299 29.62 -9.01 9.79
CA GLY A 299 29.79 -8.91 11.25
C GLY A 299 28.63 -9.59 12.00
N THR A 300 28.92 -10.29 13.09
CA THR A 300 27.90 -11.02 13.88
C THR A 300 27.73 -10.49 15.29
N THR A 301 28.60 -9.54 15.68
CA THR A 301 28.52 -8.85 16.96
C THR A 301 28.13 -7.38 16.76
N PRO A 302 27.56 -6.72 17.79
CA PRO A 302 27.23 -5.29 17.73
C PRO A 302 28.41 -4.41 17.31
N ALA A 303 28.12 -3.43 16.46
CA ALA A 303 29.05 -2.44 15.91
C ALA A 303 30.19 -3.00 15.03
N GLU A 304 30.18 -4.30 14.69
CA GLU A 304 31.25 -4.95 13.92
C GLU A 304 31.07 -4.75 12.41
N THR A 305 29.83 -4.65 11.95
CA THR A 305 29.48 -4.54 10.52
C THR A 305 29.89 -3.20 9.94
N LYS A 306 30.13 -3.21 8.63
CA LYS A 306 30.18 -2.01 7.82
C LYS A 306 29.17 -2.18 6.71
N PHE A 307 28.14 -1.36 6.73
CA PHE A 307 27.19 -1.36 5.64
C PHE A 307 27.81 -0.72 4.39
N TRP A 308 27.68 -1.41 3.27
CA TRP A 308 28.09 -0.96 1.95
C TRP A 308 27.13 -1.53 0.90
N LEU A 309 27.41 -1.25 -0.37
CA LEU A 309 26.84 -2.06 -1.43
C LEU A 309 27.80 -3.17 -1.84
N TRP A 310 27.28 -4.37 -2.03
CA TRP A 310 28.01 -5.52 -2.55
C TRP A 310 27.23 -6.17 -3.70
N THR A 311 27.89 -6.99 -4.50
CA THR A 311 27.23 -7.73 -5.58
C THR A 311 26.07 -8.55 -5.00
N CYS A 312 24.85 -8.36 -5.51
CA CYS A 312 23.67 -9.11 -5.05
C CYS A 312 23.88 -10.61 -5.29
N ASP A 313 23.65 -11.42 -4.25
CA ASP A 313 23.69 -12.87 -4.28
C ASP A 313 22.63 -13.41 -3.30
N VAL A 314 21.64 -14.12 -3.83
CA VAL A 314 20.54 -14.72 -3.06
C VAL A 314 21.00 -15.76 -2.02
N ASN A 315 22.26 -16.20 -2.10
CA ASN A 315 22.85 -17.12 -1.13
C ASN A 315 23.72 -16.41 -0.09
N ASN A 316 23.90 -15.09 -0.20
CA ASN A 316 24.70 -14.31 0.74
C ASN A 316 23.82 -13.84 1.91
N PRO A 317 23.93 -14.45 3.11
CA PRO A 317 23.05 -14.13 4.25
C PRO A 317 23.15 -12.67 4.71
N ASN A 318 24.21 -11.96 4.35
CA ASN A 318 24.47 -10.57 4.77
C ASN A 318 23.66 -9.52 3.99
N GLN A 319 22.88 -9.95 2.99
CA GLN A 319 22.11 -9.09 2.08
C GLN A 319 20.60 -9.20 2.29
N HIS A 320 20.17 -10.05 3.21
CA HIS A 320 18.75 -10.28 3.43
C HIS A 320 18.28 -9.62 4.72
N PHE A 321 17.18 -8.88 4.60
CA PHE A 321 16.63 -8.09 5.69
C PHE A 321 15.22 -8.55 6.03
N GLU A 322 14.80 -8.24 7.25
CA GLU A 322 13.41 -8.28 7.66
C GLU A 322 12.94 -6.85 7.87
N ILE A 323 11.80 -6.52 7.27
CA ILE A 323 11.11 -5.25 7.52
C ILE A 323 10.21 -5.47 8.73
N ILE A 324 10.52 -4.79 9.84
CA ILE A 324 9.81 -4.98 11.09
C ILE A 324 9.32 -3.66 11.68
N SER A 325 8.15 -3.68 12.30
CA SER A 325 7.64 -2.54 13.06
C SER A 325 8.48 -2.37 14.33
N PRO A 326 8.85 -1.14 14.74
CA PRO A 326 9.42 -0.90 16.06
C PRO A 326 8.51 -1.44 17.18
N ALA A 327 7.19 -1.42 16.98
CA ALA A 327 6.24 -1.97 17.96
C ALA A 327 6.35 -3.50 18.13
N SER A 328 6.86 -4.20 17.11
CA SER A 328 7.01 -5.66 17.10
C SER A 328 8.13 -6.17 18.01
N ILE A 329 9.12 -5.31 18.31
CA ILE A 329 10.32 -5.72 19.02
C ILE A 329 10.03 -5.84 20.52
N GLN A 330 10.19 -7.05 21.03
CA GLN A 330 10.01 -7.33 22.45
C GLN A 330 11.08 -6.62 23.27
N VAL A 331 10.68 -5.56 23.98
CA VAL A 331 11.47 -5.01 25.09
C VAL A 331 11.35 -5.99 26.27
N PRO A 332 12.45 -6.49 26.85
CA PRO A 332 12.38 -7.34 28.04
C PRO A 332 11.57 -6.67 29.15
N GLY A 333 10.42 -7.26 29.51
CA GLY A 333 9.53 -6.76 30.57
C GLY A 333 8.27 -6.01 30.11
N ILE A 334 8.06 -5.80 28.80
CA ILE A 334 6.85 -5.18 28.25
C ILE A 334 6.12 -6.19 27.34
N PRO A 335 4.85 -6.54 27.61
CA PRO A 335 4.07 -7.40 26.72
C PRO A 335 3.91 -6.76 25.32
N ASN A 336 4.27 -7.51 24.28
CA ASN A 336 4.28 -7.10 22.88
C ASN A 336 2.86 -6.77 22.33
N PRO A 337 2.60 -5.55 21.81
CA PRO A 337 1.33 -5.16 21.17
C PRO A 337 1.03 -5.89 19.85
N ASP A 338 2.04 -6.28 19.08
CA ASP A 338 1.85 -6.85 17.74
C ASP A 338 1.23 -8.24 17.77
N ARG A 339 1.38 -8.96 18.88
CA ARG A 339 0.66 -10.23 19.09
C ARG A 339 -0.81 -10.03 19.46
N ILE A 340 -1.25 -8.80 19.70
CA ILE A 340 -2.62 -8.47 20.10
C ILE A 340 -3.36 -7.83 18.92
N GLY A 341 -2.76 -6.86 18.23
CA GLY A 341 -3.37 -6.21 17.06
C GLY A 341 -3.63 -7.18 15.91
N THR A 342 -2.63 -7.99 15.54
CA THR A 342 -2.78 -9.05 14.52
C THR A 342 -3.82 -10.09 14.93
N LYS A 343 -3.88 -10.48 16.21
CA LYS A 343 -4.91 -11.39 16.71
C LYS A 343 -6.31 -10.79 16.64
N TYR A 344 -6.48 -9.49 16.89
CA TYR A 344 -7.75 -8.82 16.70
C TYR A 344 -8.13 -8.75 15.23
N LEU A 345 -7.16 -8.50 14.34
CA LEU A 345 -7.41 -8.52 12.92
C LEU A 345 -7.83 -9.91 12.43
N ASP A 346 -7.16 -10.98 12.89
CA ASP A 346 -7.54 -12.37 12.60
C ASP A 346 -8.91 -12.72 13.17
N LEU A 347 -9.24 -12.21 14.37
CA LEU A 347 -10.55 -12.35 14.98
C LEU A 347 -11.63 -11.69 14.12
N LEU A 348 -11.41 -10.47 13.64
CA LEU A 348 -12.32 -9.81 12.71
C LEU A 348 -12.47 -10.63 11.43
N LYS A 349 -11.36 -11.14 10.85
CA LYS A 349 -11.37 -11.92 9.60
C LYS A 349 -12.13 -13.22 9.72
N SER A 350 -12.16 -13.80 10.92
CA SER A 350 -12.89 -15.04 11.19
C SER A 350 -14.42 -14.87 11.14
N GLY A 351 -14.93 -13.63 11.06
CA GLY A 351 -16.36 -13.34 11.10
C GLY A 351 -17.00 -13.55 12.46
N GLN A 352 -16.19 -13.72 13.52
CA GLN A 352 -16.68 -13.84 14.89
C GLN A 352 -17.31 -12.53 15.37
N GLN A 353 -18.23 -12.67 16.32
CA GLN A 353 -18.82 -11.54 17.01
C GLN A 353 -17.80 -10.97 18.00
N VAL A 354 -17.69 -9.64 18.03
CA VAL A 354 -16.70 -8.92 18.81
C VAL A 354 -17.35 -7.86 19.69
N LEU A 355 -16.68 -7.57 20.80
CA LEU A 355 -16.91 -6.38 21.62
C LEU A 355 -15.82 -5.37 21.26
N ILE A 356 -16.17 -4.10 21.03
CA ILE A 356 -15.19 -3.04 20.76
C ILE A 356 -14.85 -2.34 22.08
N ARG A 357 -13.71 -2.69 22.68
CA ARG A 357 -13.27 -2.18 23.98
C ARG A 357 -12.43 -0.92 23.84
N SER A 358 -12.69 0.11 24.65
CA SER A 358 -11.81 1.28 24.74
C SER A 358 -10.48 0.91 25.39
N HIS A 359 -9.37 1.28 24.78
CA HIS A 359 -8.03 1.01 25.32
C HIS A 359 -7.73 1.84 26.58
N GLY A 360 -8.20 3.09 26.62
CA GLY A 360 -7.93 4.03 27.72
C GLY A 360 -8.91 3.93 28.91
N LYS A 361 -10.03 3.21 28.76
CA LYS A 361 -11.07 3.10 29.79
C LYS A 361 -11.14 1.66 30.30
N ASN A 362 -10.87 1.46 31.59
CA ASN A 362 -10.78 0.13 32.22
C ASN A 362 -12.07 -0.69 31.99
N ASN A 363 -11.99 -1.67 31.08
CA ASN A 363 -13.04 -2.65 30.78
C ASN A 363 -14.39 -2.06 30.31
N LEU A 364 -14.38 -0.94 29.60
CA LEU A 364 -15.58 -0.42 28.95
C LEU A 364 -15.62 -0.74 27.45
N CYS A 365 -16.78 -1.17 26.98
CA CYS A 365 -17.06 -1.51 25.60
C CYS A 365 -18.08 -0.55 24.98
N LEU A 366 -17.96 -0.37 23.67
CA LEU A 366 -18.90 0.39 22.85
C LEU A 366 -20.28 -0.28 22.93
N ASP A 367 -21.27 0.50 23.35
CA ASP A 367 -22.66 0.11 23.46
C ASP A 367 -23.50 1.10 22.63
N ASP A 368 -24.32 0.60 21.74
CA ASP A 368 -25.10 1.44 20.82
C ASP A 368 -26.26 2.23 21.49
N GLY A 369 -26.43 2.07 22.81
CA GLY A 369 -27.41 2.80 23.59
C GLY A 369 -28.86 2.28 23.41
N GLY A 370 -29.08 1.23 22.62
CA GLY A 370 -30.36 0.54 22.49
C GLY A 370 -31.33 1.09 21.43
N GLY A 371 -30.93 2.09 20.63
CA GLY A 371 -31.73 2.57 19.49
C GLY A 371 -31.84 1.52 18.38
N TRP A 372 -32.98 1.44 17.68
CA TRP A 372 -33.26 0.37 16.69
C TRP A 372 -33.22 0.87 15.24
N THR A 373 -33.36 2.17 15.02
CA THR A 373 -33.37 2.75 13.67
C THR A 373 -32.30 3.82 13.48
N SER A 374 -32.10 4.23 12.22
CA SER A 374 -31.10 5.21 11.79
C SER A 374 -31.13 6.49 12.64
N GLY A 375 -30.00 6.80 13.28
CA GLY A 375 -29.81 8.04 14.03
C GLY A 375 -30.50 8.10 15.41
N GLU A 376 -31.19 7.04 15.85
CA GLU A 376 -31.71 6.94 17.22
C GLU A 376 -30.63 6.62 18.25
N THR A 377 -29.56 5.98 17.80
CA THR A 377 -28.49 5.49 18.65
C THR A 377 -27.54 6.62 19.05
N LYS A 378 -27.07 6.51 20.29
CA LYS A 378 -25.97 7.31 20.81
C LYS A 378 -25.02 6.35 21.46
N PHE A 379 -23.84 6.20 20.85
CA PHE A 379 -22.84 5.32 21.42
C PHE A 379 -22.44 5.80 22.82
N VAL A 380 -22.45 4.86 23.75
CA VAL A 380 -21.98 5.05 25.11
C VAL A 380 -20.97 3.95 25.43
N TYR A 381 -20.14 4.18 26.43
CA TYR A 381 -19.24 3.16 26.95
C TYR A 381 -19.83 2.57 28.23
N ARG A 382 -20.03 1.25 28.23
CA ARG A 382 -20.55 0.50 29.39
C ARG A 382 -19.59 -0.64 29.74
N PRO A 383 -19.65 -1.21 30.96
CA PRO A 383 -18.90 -2.41 31.28
C PRO A 383 -19.10 -3.48 30.19
N CYS A 384 -17.99 -4.05 29.73
CA CYS A 384 -18.01 -5.06 28.68
C CYS A 384 -18.83 -6.27 29.12
N ASP A 385 -19.91 -6.56 28.40
CA ASP A 385 -20.80 -7.70 28.63
C ASP A 385 -21.03 -8.46 27.32
N PRO A 386 -20.47 -9.68 27.16
CA PRO A 386 -20.64 -10.48 25.95
C PRO A 386 -22.08 -11.00 25.77
N GLN A 387 -22.97 -10.82 26.74
CA GLN A 387 -24.40 -11.12 26.63
C GLN A 387 -25.23 -9.87 26.29
N SER A 388 -24.62 -8.68 26.29
CA SER A 388 -25.32 -7.46 25.91
C SER A 388 -25.50 -7.40 24.40
N MET A 389 -26.74 -7.51 23.95
CA MET A 389 -27.10 -7.41 22.54
C MET A 389 -26.73 -6.05 21.91
N ASN A 390 -26.54 -5.01 22.71
CA ASN A 390 -26.17 -3.66 22.24
C ASN A 390 -24.65 -3.45 22.09
N GLN A 391 -23.83 -4.43 22.48
CA GLN A 391 -22.37 -4.35 22.42
C GLN A 391 -21.74 -5.30 21.38
N LEU A 392 -22.56 -6.18 20.79
CA LEU A 392 -22.08 -7.20 19.86
C LEU A 392 -22.06 -6.69 18.41
N PHE A 393 -20.87 -6.71 17.82
CA PHE A 393 -20.64 -6.32 16.43
C PHE A 393 -20.01 -7.48 15.65
N SER A 394 -20.20 -7.48 14.34
CA SER A 394 -19.45 -8.31 13.38
C SER A 394 -18.84 -7.40 12.33
N TYR A 395 -17.70 -7.78 11.76
CA TYR A 395 -17.03 -6.95 10.76
C TYR A 395 -17.04 -7.63 9.39
N ASP A 396 -17.45 -6.90 8.36
CA ASP A 396 -17.46 -7.36 6.96
C ASP A 396 -16.29 -6.71 6.20
N PHE A 397 -15.29 -7.52 5.86
CA PHE A 397 -14.07 -7.05 5.18
C PHE A 397 -14.29 -6.54 3.75
N ASN A 398 -15.30 -7.06 3.04
CA ASN A 398 -15.53 -6.67 1.65
C ASN A 398 -16.13 -5.27 1.57
N THR A 399 -16.91 -4.90 2.58
CA THR A 399 -17.62 -3.61 2.67
C THR A 399 -17.00 -2.65 3.69
N ARG A 400 -16.05 -3.14 4.50
CA ARG A 400 -15.35 -2.40 5.58
C ARG A 400 -16.27 -1.92 6.70
N GLU A 401 -17.36 -2.64 6.94
CA GLU A 401 -18.43 -2.23 7.85
C GLU A 401 -18.39 -3.01 9.17
N PHE A 402 -18.50 -2.30 10.30
CA PHE A 402 -18.93 -2.91 11.56
C PHE A 402 -20.46 -2.97 11.61
N ARG A 403 -21.02 -4.18 11.60
CA ARG A 403 -22.46 -4.45 11.63
C ARG A 403 -22.90 -4.79 13.04
N SER A 404 -24.04 -4.23 13.47
CA SER A 404 -24.70 -4.68 14.70
C SER A 404 -25.19 -6.11 14.53
N VAL A 405 -24.85 -6.98 15.48
CA VAL A 405 -25.31 -8.38 15.48
C VAL A 405 -26.79 -8.47 15.83
N SER A 406 -27.27 -7.60 16.73
CA SER A 406 -28.64 -7.63 17.24
C SER A 406 -29.63 -6.85 16.37
N LYS A 407 -29.14 -5.95 15.51
CA LYS A 407 -29.94 -5.08 14.64
C LYS A 407 -29.51 -5.29 13.18
N PRO A 408 -30.04 -6.35 12.52
CA PRO A 408 -29.67 -6.68 11.15
C PRO A 408 -29.86 -5.50 10.19
N GLY A 409 -28.85 -5.23 9.37
CA GLY A 409 -28.87 -4.12 8.41
C GLY A 409 -28.49 -2.76 8.99
N MET A 410 -28.04 -2.70 10.25
CA MET A 410 -27.48 -1.50 10.87
C MET A 410 -25.97 -1.59 11.03
N CYS A 411 -25.28 -0.52 10.64
CA CYS A 411 -23.83 -0.40 10.59
C CYS A 411 -23.37 0.78 11.44
N LEU A 412 -22.15 0.67 11.98
CA LEU A 412 -21.42 1.80 12.54
C LEU A 412 -21.26 2.88 11.47
N ASP A 413 -21.65 4.11 11.79
CA ASP A 413 -21.55 5.27 10.92
C ASP A 413 -21.01 6.43 11.75
N ASP A 414 -20.02 7.14 11.25
CA ASP A 414 -19.39 8.26 11.97
C ASP A 414 -20.17 9.58 11.87
N GLY A 415 -21.24 9.63 11.06
CA GLY A 415 -22.10 10.79 10.86
C GLY A 415 -21.56 11.86 9.90
N GLY A 416 -20.45 11.61 9.20
CA GLY A 416 -20.04 12.37 8.02
C GLY A 416 -19.08 13.54 8.25
N GLY A 417 -18.64 13.83 9.48
CA GLY A 417 -17.76 14.97 9.78
C GLY A 417 -16.41 14.89 9.05
N TRP A 418 -15.90 16.05 8.61
CA TRP A 418 -14.61 16.19 7.91
C TRP A 418 -13.51 16.75 8.82
N SER A 419 -13.89 17.28 9.98
CA SER A 419 -12.98 17.64 11.07
C SER A 419 -13.33 16.91 12.36
N ALA A 420 -12.34 16.79 13.26
CA ALA A 420 -12.54 16.17 14.57
C ALA A 420 -13.65 16.89 15.36
N GLY A 421 -14.63 16.13 15.87
CA GLY A 421 -15.74 16.63 16.68
C GLY A 421 -16.90 17.28 15.91
N GLU A 422 -16.88 17.31 14.58
CA GLU A 422 -17.99 17.87 13.77
C GLU A 422 -19.23 16.95 13.71
N SER A 423 -19.04 15.64 13.89
CA SER A 423 -20.11 14.65 13.87
C SER A 423 -20.01 13.70 15.06
N THR A 424 -21.12 13.03 15.33
CA THR A 424 -21.21 11.99 16.36
C THR A 424 -21.56 10.66 15.71
N ALA A 425 -20.79 9.63 16.04
CA ALA A 425 -21.06 8.30 15.56
C ALA A 425 -22.41 7.76 16.07
N HIS A 426 -23.04 6.94 15.23
CA HIS A 426 -24.32 6.30 15.49
C HIS A 426 -24.44 5.03 14.62
N LEU A 427 -25.48 4.24 14.85
CA LEU A 427 -25.94 3.21 13.92
C LEU A 427 -26.80 3.83 12.82
N TRP A 428 -26.45 3.52 11.58
CA TRP A 428 -27.21 3.86 10.38
C TRP A 428 -27.45 2.62 9.53
N LYS A 429 -28.41 2.70 8.60
CA LYS A 429 -28.65 1.61 7.65
C LYS A 429 -27.37 1.35 6.86
N CYS A 430 -26.96 0.08 6.79
CA CYS A 430 -25.78 -0.34 6.04
C CYS A 430 -25.90 0.00 4.56
N ASP A 431 -24.85 0.61 4.03
CA ASP A 431 -24.68 0.94 2.61
C ASP A 431 -23.18 0.86 2.29
N ALA A 432 -22.79 -0.18 1.55
CA ALA A 432 -21.40 -0.43 1.21
C ALA A 432 -20.75 0.71 0.39
N GLY A 433 -21.56 1.55 -0.28
CA GLY A 433 -21.09 2.74 -1.00
C GLY A 433 -20.97 3.99 -0.12
N ASN A 434 -21.41 3.95 1.13
CA ASN A 434 -21.32 5.07 2.07
C ASN A 434 -19.98 5.05 2.80
N GLU A 435 -19.07 5.92 2.38
CA GLU A 435 -17.72 6.02 2.94
C GLU A 435 -17.66 6.36 4.45
N ASN A 436 -18.75 6.88 5.03
CA ASN A 436 -18.86 7.15 6.47
C ASN A 436 -19.06 5.88 7.33
N GLN A 437 -19.21 4.72 6.68
CA GLN A 437 -19.37 3.41 7.32
C GLN A 437 -18.12 2.54 7.19
N TRP A 438 -17.07 3.06 6.54
CA TRP A 438 -15.82 2.33 6.35
C TRP A 438 -14.86 2.54 7.52
N PHE A 439 -14.52 1.45 8.21
CA PHE A 439 -13.58 1.45 9.33
C PHE A 439 -12.53 0.37 9.14
N GLU A 440 -11.26 0.71 9.30
CA GLU A 440 -10.15 -0.24 9.27
C GLU A 440 -9.41 -0.21 10.61
N LEU A 441 -9.18 -1.39 11.19
CA LEU A 441 -8.34 -1.53 12.38
C LEU A 441 -6.88 -1.42 11.94
N ASP A 442 -6.19 -0.40 12.44
CA ASP A 442 -4.74 -0.31 12.37
C ASP A 442 -4.14 -1.23 13.46
N PRO A 443 -3.44 -2.32 13.10
CA PRO A 443 -2.97 -3.32 14.06
C PRO A 443 -1.81 -2.81 14.94
N ASP A 444 -1.10 -1.77 14.51
CA ASP A 444 0.05 -1.19 15.21
C ASP A 444 -0.41 -0.22 16.32
N THR A 445 -1.40 0.60 16.01
CA THR A 445 -1.94 1.64 16.90
C THR A 445 -3.22 1.23 17.63
N LEU A 446 -3.85 0.13 17.20
CA LEU A 446 -5.17 -0.33 17.64
C LEU A 446 -6.29 0.69 17.42
N MET A 447 -6.09 1.65 16.53
CA MET A 447 -7.07 2.68 16.19
C MET A 447 -7.99 2.18 15.08
N LEU A 448 -9.29 2.48 15.19
CA LEU A 448 -10.23 2.32 14.08
C LEU A 448 -10.17 3.58 13.20
N ARG A 449 -9.55 3.45 12.04
CA ARG A 449 -9.31 4.53 11.08
C ARG A 449 -10.35 4.54 9.96
N ARG A 450 -10.50 5.70 9.33
CA ARG A 450 -11.38 5.88 8.17
C ARG A 450 -10.57 5.91 6.88
N PRO A 451 -10.78 4.97 5.93
CA PRO A 451 -10.04 4.95 4.68
C PRO A 451 -10.25 6.20 3.82
N ALA A 452 -11.48 6.72 3.77
CA ALA A 452 -11.80 7.94 3.02
C ALA A 452 -11.27 9.22 3.69
N LYS A 453 -10.92 9.17 4.98
CA LYS A 453 -10.50 10.32 5.81
C LYS A 453 -9.32 9.92 6.71
N PRO A 454 -8.12 9.73 6.15
CA PRO A 454 -6.99 9.04 6.83
C PRO A 454 -6.46 9.75 8.09
N ASN A 455 -6.78 11.03 8.27
CA ASN A 455 -6.37 11.80 9.46
C ASN A 455 -7.37 11.72 10.62
N LEU A 456 -8.49 11.00 10.48
CA LEU A 456 -9.53 10.90 11.50
C LEU A 456 -9.71 9.47 11.95
N CYS A 457 -9.77 9.29 13.27
CA CYS A 457 -10.01 8.02 13.93
C CYS A 457 -11.33 8.07 14.70
N PHE A 458 -11.90 6.89 14.95
CA PHE A 458 -13.02 6.75 15.86
C PHE A 458 -12.56 7.09 17.29
N ASP A 459 -13.15 8.12 17.88
CA ASP A 459 -12.76 8.66 19.18
C ASP A 459 -13.95 8.63 20.17
N ASP A 460 -13.65 8.41 21.45
CA ASP A 460 -14.66 8.33 22.51
C ASP A 460 -15.00 9.67 23.18
N GLY A 461 -14.45 10.78 22.65
CA GLY A 461 -14.75 12.16 23.03
C GLY A 461 -14.35 12.52 24.45
N GLY A 462 -13.58 11.69 25.16
CA GLY A 462 -13.26 11.89 26.57
C GLY A 462 -14.47 11.78 27.51
N GLY A 463 -15.58 11.19 27.06
CA GLY A 463 -16.82 11.08 27.84
C GLY A 463 -16.59 10.33 29.17
N GLN A 464 -16.96 10.96 30.29
CA GLN A 464 -16.88 10.38 31.62
C GLN A 464 -17.80 9.16 31.79
N GLU A 465 -17.42 8.28 32.72
CA GLU A 465 -18.25 7.17 33.20
C GLU A 465 -19.65 7.68 33.58
N ASN A 466 -20.70 7.05 33.05
CA ASN A 466 -22.08 7.23 33.51
C ASN A 466 -22.53 6.05 34.36
#